data_AF-A0A8A3PHU8-F1
#
_entry.id   AF-A0A8A3PHU8-F1
#
_cell.length_a   1.000
_cell.length_b   1.000
_cell.length_c   1.000
_cell.angle_alpha   90.00
_cell.angle_beta   90.00
_cell.angle_gamma   90.00
#
_symmetry.space_group_name_H-M   'P 1'
#
loop_
_entity.id
_entity.type
_entity.pdbx_description
1 polymer ?
#
loop_
_entity_poly.entity_id
_entity_poly.type
_entity_poly.pdbx_seq_one_letter_code
_entity_poly.pdbx_strand_id
1 'polypeptide(L)'
;MPSQQDAILAILNALPTEQPIIAATSALRIRFDYPYIRFVIYIDTPEKATAFFQKSSRAERDRQKALSIVFLSATWKLPPERPLCLDHTAIQIYLAQMFCS
;
A
#
# COMPACT_ATOMS: atom_id res chain seq x y z
N MET A 1 19.17 1.85 9.22
CA MET A 1 17.75 1.79 8.79
C MET A 1 17.58 0.47 8.06
N PRO A 2 16.62 -0.37 8.42
CA PRO A 2 16.35 -1.59 7.65
C PRO A 2 16.05 -1.19 6.20
N SER A 3 16.71 -1.86 5.27
CA SER A 3 16.47 -1.69 3.84
C SER A 3 15.04 -2.10 3.49
N GLN A 4 14.54 -1.68 2.33
CA GLN A 4 13.25 -2.15 1.81
C GLN A 4 13.20 -3.69 1.76
N GLN A 5 14.33 -4.34 1.50
CA GLN A 5 14.48 -5.80 1.50
C GLN A 5 14.28 -6.40 2.90
N ASP A 6 14.83 -5.77 3.94
CA ASP A 6 14.64 -6.22 5.33
C ASP A 6 13.18 -6.13 5.76
N ALA A 7 12.47 -5.08 5.33
CA ALA A 7 11.03 -4.94 5.59
C ALA A 7 10.21 -6.02 4.85
N ILE A 8 10.54 -6.29 3.58
CA ILE A 8 9.91 -7.38 2.82
C ILE A 8 10.13 -8.72 3.52
N LEU A 9 11.38 -9.04 3.90
CA LEU A 9 11.72 -10.27 4.60
C LEU A 9 10.99 -10.40 5.94
N ALA A 10 10.92 -9.33 6.72
CA ALA A 10 10.20 -9.32 7.98
C ALA A 10 8.70 -9.60 7.79
N ILE A 11 8.07 -8.98 6.77
CA ILE A 11 6.65 -9.20 6.45
C ILE A 11 6.43 -10.64 6.00
N LEU A 12 7.27 -11.17 5.09
CA LEU A 12 7.15 -12.54 4.62
C LEU A 12 7.28 -13.56 5.76
N ASN A 13 8.17 -13.31 6.72
CA ASN A 13 8.35 -14.18 7.89
C ASN A 13 7.20 -14.06 8.92
N ALA A 14 6.50 -12.93 8.95
CA ALA A 14 5.37 -12.69 9.85
C ALA A 14 4.03 -13.20 9.30
N LEU A 15 3.96 -13.51 7.99
CA LEU A 15 2.76 -14.02 7.34
C LEU A 15 2.68 -15.55 7.44
N PRO A 16 1.48 -16.14 7.49
CA PRO A 16 1.32 -17.60 7.49
C PRO A 16 1.94 -18.21 6.23
N THR A 17 2.84 -19.16 6.39
CA THR A 17 3.59 -19.80 5.29
C THR A 17 2.73 -20.60 4.30
N GLU A 18 1.48 -20.89 4.66
CA GLU A 18 0.57 -21.68 3.82
C GLU A 18 -0.21 -20.86 2.80
N GLN A 19 -0.15 -19.51 2.87
CA GLN A 19 -0.93 -18.65 1.99
C GLN A 19 -0.07 -18.11 0.84
N PRO A 20 -0.57 -18.10 -0.41
CA PRO A 20 0.18 -17.61 -1.55
C PRO A 20 0.44 -16.11 -1.43
N ILE A 21 1.70 -15.71 -1.52
CA ILE A 21 2.13 -14.30 -1.48
C ILE A 21 2.66 -13.90 -2.86
N ILE A 22 2.25 -12.73 -3.33
CA ILE A 22 2.76 -12.12 -4.55
C ILE A 22 3.47 -10.83 -4.17
N ALA A 23 4.79 -10.79 -4.34
CA ALA A 23 5.56 -9.56 -4.26
C ALA A 23 5.64 -8.92 -5.65
N ALA A 24 5.22 -7.66 -5.77
CA ALA A 24 5.16 -6.97 -7.05
C ALA A 24 5.40 -5.47 -6.94
N THR A 25 5.89 -4.86 -8.02
CA THR A 25 6.04 -3.41 -8.15
C THR A 25 4.75 -2.76 -8.68
N SER A 26 4.76 -1.44 -8.88
CA SER A 26 3.69 -0.73 -9.60
C SER A 26 3.47 -1.21 -11.04
N ALA A 27 4.42 -1.95 -11.62
CA ALA A 27 4.28 -2.54 -12.94
C ALA A 27 3.22 -3.65 -13.02
N LEU A 28 2.81 -4.24 -11.88
CA LEU A 28 1.69 -5.20 -11.84
C LEU A 28 0.36 -4.47 -12.06
N ARG A 29 0.07 -4.20 -13.33
CA ARG A 29 -1.07 -3.41 -13.80
C ARG A 29 -2.30 -4.26 -14.12
N ILE A 30 -3.24 -3.63 -14.81
CA ILE A 30 -4.49 -4.15 -15.38
C ILE A 30 -4.39 -5.64 -15.78
N ARG A 31 -5.45 -6.42 -15.45
CA ARG A 31 -5.67 -7.87 -15.68
C ARG A 31 -5.22 -8.86 -14.60
N PHE A 32 -4.57 -8.43 -13.53
CA PHE A 32 -4.53 -9.27 -12.33
C PHE A 32 -5.93 -9.23 -11.66
N ASP A 33 -6.73 -10.28 -11.80
CA ASP A 33 -8.09 -10.35 -11.25
C ASP A 33 -8.24 -11.64 -10.44
N TYR A 34 -7.75 -11.59 -9.19
CA TYR A 34 -7.91 -12.67 -8.23
C TYR A 34 -8.86 -12.19 -7.13
N PRO A 35 -10.07 -12.76 -7.02
CA PRO A 35 -11.11 -12.18 -6.16
C PRO A 35 -10.88 -12.39 -4.66
N TYR A 36 -9.96 -13.28 -4.27
CA TYR A 36 -9.75 -13.71 -2.88
C TYR A 36 -8.53 -13.05 -2.21
N ILE A 37 -8.01 -11.94 -2.75
CA ILE A 37 -6.91 -11.20 -2.12
C ILE A 37 -7.40 -10.68 -0.76
N ARG A 38 -6.75 -11.01 0.35
CA ARG A 38 -7.16 -10.52 1.69
C ARG A 38 -6.38 -9.32 2.19
N PHE A 39 -5.15 -9.20 1.71
CA PHE A 39 -4.21 -8.19 2.15
C PHE A 39 -3.52 -7.57 0.94
N VAL A 40 -3.46 -6.25 0.91
CA VAL A 40 -2.58 -5.49 0.01
C VAL A 40 -1.65 -4.68 0.89
N ILE A 41 -0.36 -5.00 0.84
CA ILE A 41 0.65 -4.35 1.66
C ILE A 41 1.51 -3.49 0.75
N TYR A 42 1.52 -2.18 1.02
CA TYR A 42 2.43 -1.23 0.42
C TYR A 42 3.68 -1.13 1.28
N ILE A 43 4.82 -1.46 0.67
CA ILE A 43 6.14 -1.27 1.24
C ILE A 43 6.67 -0.03 0.55
N ASP A 44 6.80 1.06 1.31
CA ASP A 44 7.02 2.46 0.89
C ASP A 44 5.76 3.31 0.65
N THR A 45 6.00 4.62 0.65
CA THR A 45 4.98 5.66 0.50
C THR A 45 4.38 5.65 -0.91
N PRO A 46 3.06 5.43 -1.07
CA PRO A 46 2.41 5.63 -2.35
C PRO A 46 2.50 7.11 -2.80
N GLU A 47 2.89 7.33 -4.04
CA GLU A 47 3.06 8.68 -4.59
C GLU A 47 1.73 9.34 -5.01
N LYS A 48 0.75 8.54 -5.44
CA LYS A 48 -0.53 8.98 -5.99
C LYS A 48 -1.70 8.24 -5.34
N ALA A 49 -2.76 8.97 -5.00
CA ALA A 49 -3.96 8.40 -4.41
C ALA A 49 -4.67 7.44 -5.36
N THR A 50 -4.81 7.80 -6.64
CA THR A 50 -5.43 6.94 -7.65
C THR A 50 -4.72 5.59 -7.77
N ALA A 51 -3.38 5.61 -7.80
CA ALA A 51 -2.57 4.39 -7.86
C ALA A 51 -2.73 3.57 -6.57
N PHE A 52 -2.78 4.22 -5.40
CA PHE A 52 -3.03 3.56 -4.12
C PHE A 52 -4.36 2.80 -4.15
N PHE A 53 -5.47 3.52 -4.38
CA PHE A 53 -6.82 2.97 -4.39
C PHE A 53 -7.02 1.89 -5.47
N GLN A 54 -6.37 2.02 -6.63
CA GLN A 54 -6.44 1.00 -7.67
C GLN A 54 -5.87 -0.35 -7.24
N LYS A 55 -4.77 -0.40 -6.47
CA LYS A 55 -4.28 -1.70 -5.98
C LYS A 55 -5.01 -2.14 -4.72
N SER A 56 -5.37 -1.23 -3.82
CA SER A 56 -6.09 -1.55 -2.58
C SER A 56 -7.47 -2.16 -2.84
N SER A 57 -8.19 -1.64 -3.84
CA SER A 57 -9.51 -2.15 -4.25
C SER A 57 -9.48 -3.60 -4.78
N ARG A 58 -8.30 -4.18 -5.02
CA ARG A 58 -8.17 -5.59 -5.42
C ARG A 58 -8.53 -6.55 -4.27
N ALA A 59 -8.40 -6.12 -3.02
CA ALA A 59 -8.59 -6.96 -1.85
C ALA A 59 -10.07 -7.29 -1.55
N GLU A 60 -11.02 -6.57 -2.14
CA GLU A 60 -12.43 -6.63 -1.70
C GLU A 60 -13.40 -7.08 -2.80
N ARG A 61 -12.89 -7.74 -3.84
CA ARG A 61 -13.68 -8.13 -5.02
C ARG A 61 -14.80 -9.12 -4.69
N ASP A 62 -14.62 -9.97 -3.68
CA ASP A 62 -15.60 -10.94 -3.24
C ASP A 62 -16.52 -10.46 -2.10
N ARG A 63 -16.46 -9.17 -1.76
CA ARG A 63 -17.24 -8.51 -0.69
C ARG A 63 -16.97 -9.06 0.72
N GLN A 64 -15.90 -9.82 0.91
CA GLN A 64 -15.45 -10.22 2.23
C GLN A 64 -14.45 -9.20 2.76
N LYS A 65 -14.29 -9.16 4.09
CA LYS A 65 -13.36 -8.24 4.75
C LYS A 65 -11.95 -8.38 4.20
N ALA A 66 -11.33 -7.25 3.90
CA ALA A 66 -9.98 -7.17 3.40
C ALA A 66 -9.27 -5.91 3.91
N LEU A 67 -7.95 -5.94 3.93
CA LEU A 67 -7.14 -4.87 4.50
C LEU A 67 -6.12 -4.36 3.48
N SER A 68 -6.02 -3.03 3.40
CA SER A 68 -4.94 -2.33 2.71
C SER A 68 -4.07 -1.66 3.75
N ILE A 69 -2.79 -2.02 3.79
CA ILE A 69 -1.83 -1.57 4.81
C ILE A 69 -0.70 -0.82 4.09
N VAL A 70 -0.31 0.34 4.62
CA VAL A 70 0.87 1.09 4.16
C VAL A 70 1.91 1.06 5.27
N PHE A 71 3.09 0.49 4.99
CA PHE A 71 4.25 0.63 5.86
C PHE A 71 5.01 1.90 5.50
N LEU A 72 4.90 2.91 6.35
CA LEU A 72 5.69 4.14 6.26
C LEU A 72 6.99 3.97 7.04
N SER A 73 8.07 4.51 6.49
CA SER A 73 9.31 4.65 7.25
C SER A 73 9.06 5.50 8.50
N ALA A 74 9.67 5.14 9.62
CA ALA A 74 9.62 5.95 10.84
C ALA A 74 10.19 7.37 10.64
N THR A 75 11.01 7.57 9.61
CA THR A 75 11.55 8.90 9.25
C THR A 75 10.74 9.59 8.15
N TRP A 76 9.61 9.00 7.73
CA TRP A 76 8.75 9.61 6.74
C TRP A 76 8.22 10.95 7.28
N LYS A 77 8.27 11.97 6.43
CA LYS A 77 7.77 13.31 6.73
C LYS A 77 6.83 13.72 5.63
N LEU A 78 5.80 14.46 6.01
CA LEU A 78 4.96 15.15 5.05
C LEU A 78 5.87 16.05 4.17
N PRO A 79 5.89 15.87 2.84
CA PRO A 79 6.61 16.76 1.96
C PRO A 79 6.10 18.19 2.14
N PRO A 80 6.97 19.21 2.08
CA PRO A 80 6.54 20.60 2.18
C PRO A 80 5.50 20.91 1.11
N GLU A 81 4.50 21.74 1.45
CA GLU A 81 3.43 22.19 0.56
C GLU A 81 4.03 22.88 -0.67
N ARG A 82 4.28 22.08 -1.71
CA ARG A 82 4.50 22.54 -3.07
C ARG A 82 3.21 22.26 -3.83
N PRO A 83 2.88 23.01 -4.89
CA PRO A 83 1.77 22.69 -5.75
C PRO A 83 2.06 21.36 -6.48
N LEU A 84 1.81 20.26 -5.78
CA LEU A 84 1.69 18.94 -6.35
C LEU A 84 0.28 18.83 -6.95
N CYS A 85 0.13 17.97 -7.96
CA CYS A 85 -1.18 17.65 -8.51
C CYS A 85 -2.12 17.14 -7.39
N LEU A 86 -3.43 17.39 -7.51
CA LEU A 86 -4.46 16.96 -6.54
C LEU A 86 -4.29 15.51 -6.08
N ASP A 87 -3.90 14.61 -7.00
CA ASP A 87 -3.69 13.19 -6.72
C ASP A 87 -2.53 12.90 -5.75
N HIS A 88 -1.45 13.69 -5.85
CA HIS A 88 -0.32 13.62 -4.91
C HIS A 88 -0.72 14.23 -3.56
N THR A 89 -1.39 15.37 -3.54
CA THR A 89 -1.83 16.01 -2.29
C THR A 89 -2.79 15.12 -1.51
N ALA A 90 -3.74 14.48 -2.21
CA ALA A 90 -4.71 13.58 -1.59
C ALA A 90 -4.05 12.40 -0.85
N ILE A 91 -3.02 11.77 -1.44
CA ILE A 91 -2.36 10.65 -0.76
C ILE A 91 -1.54 11.11 0.43
N GLN A 92 -0.91 12.29 0.37
CA GLN A 92 -0.14 12.84 1.50
C GLN A 92 -1.03 13.13 2.71
N ILE A 93 -2.21 13.71 2.46
CA ILE A 93 -3.23 13.97 3.47
C ILE A 93 -3.73 12.65 4.09
N TYR A 94 -4.03 11.65 3.27
CA TYR A 94 -4.47 10.33 3.72
C TYR A 94 -3.43 9.67 4.64
N LEU A 95 -2.15 9.68 4.22
CA LEU A 95 -1.05 9.08 4.98
C LEU A 95 -0.72 9.81 6.27
N ALA A 96 -0.90 11.13 6.30
CA ALA A 96 -0.74 11.93 7.52
C ALA A 96 -1.85 11.67 8.56
N GLN A 97 -2.85 10.84 8.23
CA GLN A 97 -4.02 10.54 9.08
C GLN A 97 -4.75 11.80 9.56
N MET A 98 -4.60 12.94 8.89
CA MET A 98 -5.21 14.22 9.27
C MET A 98 -6.75 14.21 9.23
N PHE A 99 -7.37 13.12 8.75
CA PHE A 99 -8.82 12.96 8.64
C PHE A 99 -9.36 11.64 9.23
N CYS A 100 -8.57 10.89 9.99
CA CYS A 100 -9.04 9.66 10.64
C CYS A 100 -8.91 9.76 12.17
N SER A 101 -10.05 10.01 12.82
CA SER A 101 -10.32 9.83 14.26
C SER A 101 -10.67 8.39 14.60
#